data_AF-A0A0K1ERN3-F1
#
_entry.id   AF-A0A0K1ERN3-F1
#
_cell.length_a   1.000
_cell.length_b   1.000
_cell.length_c   1.000
_cell.angle_alpha   90.00
_cell.angle_beta   90.00
_cell.angle_gamma   90.00
#
_symmetry.space_group_name_H-M   'P 1'
#
loop_
_entity.id
_entity.type
_entity.pdbx_description
1 polymer ?
#
loop_
_entity_poly.entity_id
_entity_poly.type
_entity_poly.pdbx_seq_one_letter_code
_entity_poly.pdbx_strand_id
1 'polypeptide(L)'
;MSAVRGLADGQALPGRPPAAFTPCSDPLSRFYSKMTAHPEWPTFSRLMRESGVPPLKINQAWGLLMSGIEYLDELKKANDSWGFNPYYEALGRLVSEELEITPGTTMALWAGGLGVSDYAEAKGHTTLESSRLGKVIMALKLHSSWPLLGPMWNVLSRAFVARASSDVHIYMRSYDPNSVLIRAEVPGLREVQALNENVRLHWHALYTDKDGKTSEITPKGDLSKDAEFANRDLCVAAMFNYLIYRNEDPDNISAQLMKELLGDKLPESTTGEAKTSTSSPKKYSLKK
;
A
#
# COMPACT_ATOMS: atom_id res chain seq x y z
N MET A 1 -9.43 -7.21 47.83
CA MET A 1 -10.76 -7.60 47.32
C MET A 1 -10.82 -7.17 45.86
N SER A 2 -10.58 -8.11 44.94
CA SER A 2 -11.53 -8.56 43.89
C SER A 2 -11.98 -7.44 42.93
N ALA A 3 -11.87 -7.54 41.60
CA ALA A 3 -11.85 -8.75 40.77
C ALA A 3 -11.18 -8.51 39.41
N VAL A 4 -10.49 -9.56 38.96
CA VAL A 4 -10.07 -9.85 37.59
C VAL A 4 -11.27 -10.38 36.80
N ARG A 5 -11.54 -9.83 35.61
CA ARG A 5 -12.29 -10.38 34.44
C ARG A 5 -11.97 -9.41 33.30
N GLY A 6 -11.57 -9.74 32.07
CA GLY A 6 -11.57 -10.96 31.28
C GLY A 6 -11.50 -10.46 29.83
N LEU A 7 -10.29 -10.30 29.28
CA LEU A 7 -10.05 -9.89 27.90
C LEU A 7 -10.01 -11.16 27.04
N ALA A 8 -11.16 -11.53 26.51
CA ALA A 8 -11.28 -12.51 25.45
C ALA A 8 -12.53 -12.13 24.64
N ASP A 9 -12.34 -11.26 23.65
CA ASP A 9 -13.27 -11.13 22.52
C ASP A 9 -12.43 -10.89 21.27
N GLY A 10 -11.99 -11.99 20.67
CA GLY A 10 -11.66 -12.01 19.26
C GLY A 10 -12.95 -11.75 18.50
N GLN A 11 -13.08 -10.56 17.92
CA GLN A 11 -14.14 -10.31 16.95
C GLN A 11 -13.86 -11.16 15.71
N ALA A 12 -14.56 -12.29 15.66
CA ALA A 12 -14.82 -13.03 14.44
C ALA A 12 -15.45 -12.08 13.41
N LEU A 13 -14.98 -12.17 12.16
CA LEU A 13 -15.57 -11.54 11.00
C LEU A 13 -17.07 -11.85 10.94
N PRO A 14 -17.98 -10.85 10.94
CA PRO A 14 -19.37 -11.12 10.63
C PRO A 14 -19.52 -11.13 9.11
N GLY A 15 -19.98 -12.25 8.56
CA GLY A 15 -20.37 -12.30 7.16
C GLY A 15 -20.37 -13.71 6.59
N ARG A 16 -21.48 -14.43 6.80
CA ARG A 16 -21.90 -15.50 5.88
C ARG A 16 -21.76 -14.95 4.45
N PRO A 17 -21.12 -15.65 3.49
CA PRO A 17 -21.14 -15.18 2.11
C PRO A 17 -22.60 -14.99 1.72
N PRO A 18 -23.01 -13.80 1.22
CA PRO A 18 -24.34 -13.66 0.67
C PRO A 18 -24.51 -14.73 -0.41
N ALA A 19 -25.73 -15.27 -0.52
CA ALA A 19 -26.11 -16.22 -1.55
C ALA A 19 -25.46 -15.79 -2.88
N ALA A 20 -24.79 -16.73 -3.55
CA ALA A 20 -23.98 -16.52 -4.75
C ALA A 20 -24.45 -15.28 -5.50
N PHE A 21 -23.67 -14.20 -5.41
CA PHE A 21 -23.93 -12.98 -6.16
C PHE A 21 -24.06 -13.42 -7.61
N THR A 22 -25.29 -13.53 -8.07
CA THR A 22 -25.58 -13.70 -9.48
C THR A 22 -25.35 -12.30 -10.00
N PRO A 23 -24.28 -12.04 -10.77
CA PRO A 23 -24.15 -10.75 -11.42
C PRO A 23 -25.49 -10.51 -12.08
N CYS A 24 -26.08 -9.32 -11.86
CA CYS A 24 -27.26 -8.90 -12.60
C CYS A 24 -27.05 -9.37 -14.04
N SER A 25 -28.02 -10.08 -14.61
CA SER A 25 -27.87 -10.82 -15.87
C SER A 25 -27.46 -9.95 -17.07
N ASP A 26 -27.32 -8.64 -16.87
CA ASP A 26 -26.48 -7.79 -17.68
C ASP A 26 -26.05 -6.51 -16.92
N PRO A 27 -24.88 -6.46 -16.24
CA PRO A 27 -24.39 -5.21 -15.66
C PRO A 27 -24.23 -4.13 -16.74
N LEU A 28 -23.95 -4.55 -17.99
CA LEU A 28 -23.71 -3.66 -19.13
C LEU A 28 -25.00 -2.93 -19.58
N SER A 29 -26.19 -3.50 -19.35
CA SER A 29 -27.47 -2.91 -19.76
C SER A 29 -27.83 -1.61 -19.01
N ARG A 30 -27.62 -1.58 -17.69
CA ARG A 30 -27.75 -0.36 -16.86
C ARG A 30 -26.66 0.66 -17.21
N PHE A 31 -25.56 0.19 -17.81
CA PHE A 31 -24.32 0.92 -18.04
C PHE A 31 -24.33 1.86 -19.25
N TYR A 32 -24.79 1.39 -20.40
CA TYR A 32 -24.61 2.14 -21.66
C TYR A 32 -25.37 3.47 -21.71
N SER A 33 -26.45 3.64 -20.93
CA SER A 33 -27.29 4.86 -21.00
C SER A 33 -26.68 6.08 -20.31
N LYS A 34 -25.70 5.91 -19.40
CA LYS A 34 -25.11 7.01 -18.60
C LYS A 34 -23.58 7.05 -18.59
N MET A 35 -22.95 6.14 -19.33
CA MET A 35 -21.51 5.95 -19.34
C MET A 35 -20.71 7.24 -19.59
N THR A 36 -21.20 8.09 -20.48
CA THR A 36 -20.56 9.35 -20.88
C THR A 36 -21.06 10.57 -20.09
N ALA A 37 -21.99 10.40 -19.15
CA ALA A 37 -22.58 11.50 -18.40
C ALA A 37 -21.62 12.07 -17.34
N HIS A 38 -20.69 11.24 -16.84
CA HIS A 38 -19.70 11.69 -15.88
C HIS A 38 -18.58 12.48 -16.57
N PRO A 39 -18.21 13.67 -16.06
CA PRO A 39 -17.30 14.61 -16.74
C PRO A 39 -15.89 14.06 -16.98
N GLU A 40 -15.46 13.08 -16.17
CA GLU A 40 -14.14 12.44 -16.30
C GLU A 40 -14.07 11.32 -17.36
N TRP A 41 -15.20 10.92 -17.97
CA TRP A 41 -15.20 9.86 -18.98
C TRP A 41 -14.27 10.14 -20.17
N PRO A 42 -14.27 11.33 -20.79
CA PRO A 42 -13.35 11.63 -21.90
C PRO A 42 -11.88 11.50 -21.49
N THR A 43 -11.51 11.96 -20.29
CA THR A 43 -10.16 11.87 -19.75
C THR A 43 -9.77 10.41 -19.52
N PHE A 44 -10.60 9.64 -18.80
CA PHE A 44 -10.35 8.22 -18.54
C PHE A 44 -10.20 7.41 -19.84
N SER A 45 -11.16 7.55 -20.75
CA SER A 45 -11.17 6.83 -22.02
C SER A 45 -9.93 7.14 -22.87
N ARG A 46 -9.49 8.41 -22.89
CA ARG A 46 -8.30 8.82 -23.62
C ARG A 46 -7.03 8.22 -22.99
N LEU A 47 -6.83 8.38 -21.69
CA LEU A 47 -5.61 7.89 -21.01
C LEU A 47 -5.50 6.36 -21.06
N MET A 48 -6.61 5.62 -20.94
CA MET A 48 -6.60 4.16 -21.08
C MET A 48 -6.26 3.73 -22.52
N ARG A 49 -6.76 4.45 -23.54
CA ARG A 49 -6.41 4.18 -24.95
C ARG A 49 -4.94 4.46 -25.24
N GLU A 50 -4.42 5.59 -24.75
CA GLU A 50 -2.99 5.94 -24.84
C GLU A 50 -2.11 4.87 -24.15
N SER A 51 -2.65 4.21 -23.13
CA SER A 51 -2.03 3.08 -22.42
C SER A 51 -2.19 1.72 -23.14
N GLY A 52 -2.77 1.70 -24.34
CA GLY A 52 -2.95 0.49 -25.15
C GLY A 52 -4.10 -0.42 -24.72
N VAL A 53 -5.02 0.04 -23.85
CA VAL A 53 -6.14 -0.79 -23.37
C VAL A 53 -7.24 -0.86 -24.46
N PRO A 54 -7.76 -2.05 -24.81
CA PRO A 54 -8.80 -2.18 -25.82
C PRO A 54 -10.12 -1.48 -25.44
N PRO A 55 -10.87 -0.88 -26.40
CA PRO A 55 -12.10 -0.14 -26.12
C PRO A 55 -13.14 -0.88 -25.27
N LEU A 56 -13.33 -2.20 -25.50
CA LEU A 56 -14.27 -2.99 -24.71
C LEU A 56 -13.86 -3.04 -23.23
N LYS A 57 -12.58 -3.27 -22.94
CA LYS A 57 -12.04 -3.35 -21.58
C LYS A 57 -12.11 -1.98 -20.89
N ILE A 58 -11.87 -0.89 -21.63
CA ILE A 58 -12.07 0.48 -21.14
C ILE A 58 -13.52 0.68 -20.70
N ASN A 59 -14.46 0.27 -21.55
CA ASN A 59 -15.86 0.48 -21.25
C ASN A 59 -16.32 -0.31 -20.02
N GLN A 60 -15.87 -1.56 -19.92
CA GLN A 60 -16.13 -2.42 -18.77
C GLN A 60 -15.51 -1.86 -17.49
N ALA A 61 -14.25 -1.41 -17.53
CA ALA A 61 -13.55 -0.87 -16.37
C ALA A 61 -14.20 0.41 -15.87
N TRP A 62 -14.52 1.36 -16.77
CA TRP A 62 -15.27 2.56 -16.40
C TRP A 62 -16.60 2.21 -15.78
N GLY A 63 -17.27 1.21 -16.34
CA GLY A 63 -18.53 0.80 -15.80
C GLY A 63 -18.39 0.32 -14.37
N LEU A 64 -17.60 -0.73 -14.14
CA LEU A 64 -17.37 -1.27 -12.81
C LEU A 64 -16.94 -0.20 -11.79
N LEU A 65 -16.13 0.77 -12.21
CA LEU A 65 -15.76 1.92 -11.40
C LEU A 65 -16.97 2.78 -10.97
N MET A 66 -17.79 3.24 -11.93
CA MET A 66 -18.97 4.05 -11.64
C MET A 66 -20.02 3.30 -10.81
N SER A 67 -20.30 2.03 -11.13
CA SER A 67 -21.22 1.21 -10.33
C SER A 67 -20.73 0.99 -8.91
N GLY A 68 -19.42 0.85 -8.72
CA GLY A 68 -18.88 0.72 -7.37
C GLY A 68 -19.07 1.98 -6.53
N ILE A 69 -18.93 3.18 -7.13
CA ILE A 69 -19.20 4.45 -6.45
C ILE A 69 -20.69 4.56 -6.12
N GLU A 70 -21.58 4.34 -7.10
CA GLU A 70 -23.03 4.40 -6.91
C GLU A 70 -23.50 3.42 -5.84
N TYR A 71 -22.99 2.18 -5.85
CA TYR A 71 -23.33 1.16 -4.87
C TYR A 71 -22.99 1.58 -3.44
N LEU A 72 -21.79 2.12 -3.21
CA LEU A 72 -21.41 2.59 -1.87
C LEU A 72 -22.19 3.84 -1.45
N ASP A 73 -22.53 4.73 -2.39
CA ASP A 73 -23.36 5.89 -2.10
C ASP A 73 -24.79 5.49 -1.72
N GLU A 74 -25.36 4.47 -2.37
CA GLU A 74 -26.65 3.88 -2.03
C GLU A 74 -26.62 3.23 -0.63
N LEU A 75 -25.58 2.42 -0.32
CA LEU A 75 -25.41 1.82 1.01
C LEU A 75 -25.26 2.90 2.11
N LYS A 76 -24.50 3.97 1.82
CA LYS A 76 -24.36 5.12 2.71
C LYS A 76 -25.70 5.76 3.04
N LYS A 77 -26.54 5.99 2.01
CA LYS A 77 -27.88 6.56 2.18
C LYS A 77 -28.81 5.63 2.96
N ALA A 78 -28.65 4.32 2.80
CA ALA A 78 -29.41 3.30 3.52
C ALA A 78 -28.91 3.06 4.96
N ASN A 79 -27.78 3.64 5.37
CA ASN A 79 -27.11 3.38 6.64
C ASN A 79 -26.80 1.88 6.87
N ASP A 80 -26.48 1.16 5.80
CA ASP A 80 -26.15 -0.27 5.83
C ASP A 80 -24.64 -0.49 6.04
N SER A 81 -24.25 -1.73 6.34
CA SER A 81 -22.88 -2.15 6.58
C SER A 81 -21.97 -1.92 5.37
N TRP A 82 -20.77 -1.44 5.67
CA TRP A 82 -19.74 -1.11 4.70
C TRP A 82 -18.69 -2.22 4.74
N GLY A 83 -18.38 -2.85 3.60
CA GLY A 83 -17.26 -3.78 3.60
C GLY A 83 -16.99 -4.48 2.27
N PHE A 84 -18.04 -4.87 1.55
CA PHE A 84 -17.89 -5.58 0.29
C PHE A 84 -18.49 -4.77 -0.86
N ASN A 85 -17.71 -4.54 -1.92
CA ASN A 85 -18.19 -3.91 -3.15
C ASN A 85 -17.92 -4.86 -4.34
N PRO A 86 -18.95 -5.57 -4.84
CA PRO A 86 -18.76 -6.57 -5.91
C PRO A 86 -18.25 -5.95 -7.21
N TYR A 87 -18.57 -4.67 -7.47
CA TYR A 87 -18.13 -3.98 -8.68
C TYR A 87 -16.65 -3.63 -8.61
N TYR A 88 -16.16 -3.15 -7.47
CA TYR A 88 -14.72 -2.94 -7.30
C TYR A 88 -13.95 -4.25 -7.35
N GLU A 89 -14.45 -5.33 -6.75
CA GLU A 89 -13.84 -6.65 -6.87
C GLU A 89 -13.74 -7.15 -8.32
N ALA A 90 -14.81 -6.95 -9.11
CA ALA A 90 -14.78 -7.24 -10.53
C ALA A 90 -13.82 -6.32 -11.30
N LEU A 91 -13.75 -5.04 -10.93
CA LEU A 91 -12.81 -4.08 -11.50
C LEU A 91 -11.37 -4.57 -11.30
N GLY A 92 -10.98 -4.91 -10.07
CA GLY A 92 -9.64 -5.39 -9.74
C GLY A 92 -9.22 -6.61 -10.55
N ARG A 93 -10.13 -7.56 -10.76
CA ARG A 93 -9.87 -8.72 -11.64
C ARG A 93 -9.68 -8.31 -13.10
N LEU A 94 -10.59 -7.47 -13.60
CA LEU A 94 -10.57 -7.02 -14.99
C LEU A 94 -9.27 -6.30 -15.34
N VAL A 95 -8.79 -5.42 -14.46
CA VAL A 95 -7.69 -4.48 -14.74
C VAL A 95 -6.33 -4.91 -14.16
N SER A 96 -6.21 -6.16 -13.72
CA SER A 96 -5.00 -6.66 -13.03
C SER A 96 -3.73 -6.59 -13.89
N GLU A 97 -3.84 -6.78 -15.21
CA GLU A 97 -2.74 -6.66 -16.17
C GLU A 97 -2.33 -5.20 -16.42
N GLU A 98 -3.19 -4.24 -16.08
CA GLU A 98 -2.91 -2.82 -16.20
C GLU A 98 -2.19 -2.27 -14.95
N LEU A 99 -2.03 -3.11 -13.92
CA LEU A 99 -1.30 -2.84 -12.69
C LEU A 99 0.11 -3.45 -12.69
N GLU A 100 0.68 -3.73 -13.86
CA GLU A 100 2.01 -4.33 -13.98
C GLU A 100 3.13 -3.43 -13.44
N ILE A 101 4.17 -4.10 -12.91
CA ILE A 101 5.43 -3.47 -12.55
C ILE A 101 6.15 -3.05 -13.82
N THR A 102 6.59 -1.80 -13.89
CA THR A 102 7.28 -1.26 -15.06
C THR A 102 8.52 -2.09 -15.37
N PRO A 103 8.76 -2.49 -16.64
CA PRO A 103 9.94 -3.25 -17.00
C PRO A 103 11.24 -2.57 -16.53
N GLY A 104 12.12 -3.35 -15.89
CA GLY A 104 13.39 -2.85 -15.36
C GLY A 104 13.30 -2.15 -14.00
N THR A 105 12.12 -2.12 -13.38
CA THR A 105 11.90 -1.62 -12.01
C THR A 105 11.51 -2.75 -11.06
N THR A 106 11.55 -2.48 -9.76
CA THR A 106 10.98 -3.36 -8.72
C THR A 106 9.70 -2.75 -8.14
N MET A 107 8.90 -3.56 -7.45
CA MET A 107 7.68 -3.07 -6.80
C MET A 107 8.03 -2.22 -5.58
N ALA A 108 7.26 -1.16 -5.34
CA ALA A 108 7.23 -0.44 -4.09
C ALA A 108 5.81 -0.34 -3.52
N LEU A 109 5.70 -0.58 -2.21
CA LEU A 109 4.52 -0.27 -1.41
C LEU A 109 4.88 0.81 -0.40
N TRP A 110 3.90 1.55 0.09
CA TRP A 110 4.20 2.65 0.99
C TRP A 110 3.08 2.99 1.98
N ALA A 111 3.49 3.62 3.08
CA ALA A 111 2.59 4.26 4.03
C ALA A 111 3.13 5.63 4.46
N GLY A 112 2.21 6.58 4.67
CA GLY A 112 2.52 7.90 5.22
C GLY A 112 2.41 9.06 4.25
N GLY A 113 1.68 8.91 3.15
CA GLY A 113 1.25 10.00 2.25
C GLY A 113 1.91 9.97 0.87
N LEU A 114 1.27 10.61 -0.11
CA LEU A 114 1.59 10.49 -1.54
C LEU A 114 3.05 10.83 -1.89
N GLY A 115 3.69 11.75 -1.17
CA GLY A 115 5.11 12.06 -1.39
C GLY A 115 6.07 10.87 -1.15
N VAL A 116 5.62 9.83 -0.45
CA VAL A 116 6.39 8.57 -0.34
C VAL A 116 6.35 7.78 -1.65
N SER A 117 5.23 7.83 -2.39
CA SER A 117 5.15 7.25 -3.73
C SER A 117 6.15 7.92 -4.67
N ASP A 118 6.21 9.26 -4.66
CA ASP A 118 7.14 10.02 -5.50
C ASP A 118 8.60 9.69 -5.16
N TYR A 119 8.91 9.54 -3.87
CA TYR A 119 10.23 9.11 -3.41
C TYR A 119 10.59 7.71 -3.92
N ALA A 120 9.66 6.75 -3.85
CA ALA A 120 9.87 5.40 -4.34
C ALA A 120 10.05 5.35 -5.88
N GLU A 121 9.27 6.13 -6.64
CA GLU A 121 9.44 6.23 -8.10
C GLU A 121 10.81 6.84 -8.45
N ALA A 122 11.24 7.88 -7.74
CA ALA A 122 12.56 8.47 -7.92
C ALA A 122 13.72 7.50 -7.60
N LYS A 123 13.48 6.48 -6.76
CA LYS A 123 14.43 5.39 -6.46
C LYS A 123 14.40 4.26 -7.50
N GLY A 124 13.55 4.36 -8.53
CA GLY A 124 13.44 3.38 -9.61
C GLY A 124 12.46 2.25 -9.33
N HIS A 125 11.47 2.47 -8.47
CA HIS A 125 10.45 1.48 -8.14
C HIS A 125 9.08 1.85 -8.70
N THR A 126 8.28 0.85 -9.09
CA THR A 126 6.88 1.04 -9.46
C THR A 126 6.00 0.91 -8.23
N THR A 127 5.23 1.94 -7.94
CA THR A 127 4.13 1.97 -6.97
C THR A 127 2.78 1.70 -7.62
N LEU A 128 1.73 1.49 -6.83
CA LEU A 128 0.37 1.37 -7.34
C LEU A 128 0.00 2.59 -8.19
N GLU A 129 0.29 3.79 -7.70
CA GLU A 129 -0.03 5.08 -8.33
C GLU A 129 0.78 5.32 -9.61
N SER A 130 2.00 4.77 -9.69
CA SER A 130 2.86 4.94 -10.87
C SER A 130 2.72 3.83 -11.91
N SER A 131 1.97 2.76 -11.59
CA SER A 131 1.55 1.75 -12.56
C SER A 131 0.71 2.37 -13.69
N ARG A 132 0.59 1.64 -14.80
CA ARG A 132 -0.14 2.10 -15.99
C ARG A 132 -1.58 2.51 -15.67
N LEU A 133 -2.35 1.70 -14.96
CA LEU A 133 -3.70 2.07 -14.50
C LEU A 133 -3.67 3.09 -13.36
N GLY A 134 -2.73 2.98 -12.43
CA GLY A 134 -2.60 3.92 -11.32
C GLY A 134 -2.53 5.36 -11.80
N LYS A 135 -1.66 5.63 -12.78
CA LYS A 135 -1.49 6.95 -13.41
C LYS A 135 -2.79 7.45 -14.02
N VAL A 136 -3.57 6.57 -14.65
CA VAL A 136 -4.89 6.92 -15.20
C VAL A 136 -5.82 7.36 -14.08
N ILE A 137 -5.99 6.57 -13.02
CA ILE A 137 -6.95 6.85 -11.95
C ILE A 137 -6.54 8.08 -11.14
N MET A 138 -5.24 8.27 -10.90
CA MET A 138 -4.70 9.45 -10.21
C MET A 138 -4.97 10.77 -10.93
N ALA A 139 -5.16 10.73 -12.25
CA ALA A 139 -5.43 11.92 -13.06
C ALA A 139 -6.91 12.38 -12.99
N LEU A 140 -7.80 11.62 -12.35
CA LEU A 140 -9.25 11.83 -12.42
C LEU A 140 -9.80 12.43 -11.13
N LYS A 141 -10.79 13.31 -11.27
CA LYS A 141 -11.60 13.78 -10.14
C LYS A 141 -12.91 12.99 -10.07
N LEU A 142 -12.79 11.71 -9.71
CA LEU A 142 -13.93 10.77 -9.72
C LEU A 142 -15.03 11.14 -8.71
N HIS A 143 -14.64 11.49 -7.49
CA HIS A 143 -15.58 11.83 -6.43
C HIS A 143 -14.86 12.58 -5.29
N SER A 144 -15.57 13.45 -4.56
CA SER A 144 -14.98 14.19 -3.42
C SER A 144 -14.95 13.40 -2.11
N SER A 145 -15.86 12.44 -1.95
CA SER A 145 -15.95 11.59 -0.75
C SER A 145 -14.98 10.42 -0.81
N TRP A 146 -13.87 10.52 -0.05
CA TRP A 146 -12.90 9.43 0.12
C TRP A 146 -13.51 8.10 0.56
N PRO A 147 -14.51 8.01 1.46
CA PRO A 147 -15.15 6.74 1.81
C PRO A 147 -15.73 5.94 0.63
N LEU A 148 -16.02 6.59 -0.51
CA LEU A 148 -16.49 5.89 -1.71
C LEU A 148 -15.33 5.39 -2.58
N LEU A 149 -14.16 6.03 -2.50
CA LEU A 149 -12.98 5.73 -3.32
C LEU A 149 -11.97 4.83 -2.61
N GLY A 150 -11.81 4.97 -1.29
CA GLY A 150 -10.87 4.17 -0.50
C GLY A 150 -11.02 2.65 -0.71
N PRO A 151 -12.25 2.09 -0.69
CA PRO A 151 -12.45 0.66 -0.96
C PRO A 151 -11.99 0.21 -2.36
N MET A 152 -12.08 1.06 -3.38
CA MET A 152 -11.53 0.77 -4.71
C MET A 152 -10.01 0.67 -4.65
N TRP A 153 -9.35 1.64 -4.02
CA TRP A 153 -7.90 1.63 -3.86
C TRP A 153 -7.42 0.39 -3.12
N ASN A 154 -8.16 -0.08 -2.11
CA ASN A 154 -7.85 -1.33 -1.40
C ASN A 154 -7.90 -2.56 -2.33
N VAL A 155 -8.85 -2.60 -3.26
CA VAL A 155 -8.95 -3.70 -4.24
C VAL A 155 -7.80 -3.63 -5.23
N LEU A 156 -7.51 -2.45 -5.77
CA LEU A 156 -6.41 -2.26 -6.73
C LEU A 156 -5.05 -2.55 -6.09
N SER A 157 -4.88 -2.17 -4.83
CA SER A 157 -3.72 -2.50 -3.99
C SER A 157 -3.49 -4.02 -3.90
N ARG A 158 -4.53 -4.81 -3.60
CA ARG A 158 -4.41 -6.28 -3.60
C ARG A 158 -4.07 -6.85 -4.98
N ALA A 159 -4.70 -6.33 -6.02
CA ALA A 159 -4.42 -6.76 -7.40
C ALA A 159 -2.98 -6.41 -7.82
N PHE A 160 -2.47 -5.25 -7.39
CA PHE A 160 -1.09 -4.81 -7.61
C PHE A 160 -0.08 -5.71 -6.89
N VAL A 161 -0.30 -6.00 -5.59
CA VAL A 161 0.52 -6.92 -4.80
C VAL A 161 0.66 -8.30 -5.46
N ALA A 162 -0.41 -8.81 -6.06
CA ALA A 162 -0.38 -10.08 -6.77
C ALA A 162 0.53 -10.10 -8.01
N ARG A 163 1.03 -8.93 -8.46
CA ARG A 163 2.02 -8.80 -9.56
C ARG A 163 3.47 -8.89 -9.08
N ALA A 164 3.72 -9.00 -7.76
CA ALA A 164 5.08 -9.12 -7.23
C ALA A 164 5.77 -10.37 -7.77
N SER A 165 6.97 -10.20 -8.33
CA SER A 165 7.74 -11.28 -8.94
C SER A 165 9.20 -11.34 -8.50
N SER A 166 9.69 -10.28 -7.86
CA SER A 166 11.08 -10.10 -7.40
C SER A 166 11.10 -9.29 -6.10
N ASP A 167 12.22 -8.60 -5.83
CA ASP A 167 12.35 -7.63 -4.75
C ASP A 167 11.15 -6.65 -4.68
N VAL A 168 10.67 -6.42 -3.46
CA VAL A 168 9.59 -5.48 -3.12
C VAL A 168 10.09 -4.56 -2.02
N HIS A 169 10.06 -3.25 -2.27
CA HIS A 169 10.47 -2.23 -1.31
C HIS A 169 9.25 -1.68 -0.58
N ILE A 170 9.29 -1.64 0.75
CA ILE A 170 8.19 -1.18 1.59
C ILE A 170 8.65 0.06 2.34
N TYR A 171 8.17 1.22 1.90
CA TYR A 171 8.53 2.53 2.43
C TYR A 171 7.55 3.00 3.50
N MET A 172 8.05 3.29 4.71
CA MET A 172 7.20 3.65 5.84
C MET A 172 7.62 4.98 6.43
N ARG A 173 6.77 6.00 6.25
CA ARG A 173 6.87 7.30 6.96
C ARG A 173 5.91 7.39 8.16
N SER A 174 4.89 6.54 8.18
CA SER A 174 3.97 6.39 9.30
C SER A 174 3.61 4.92 9.49
N TYR A 175 3.23 4.55 10.71
CA TYR A 175 2.72 3.22 11.00
C TYR A 175 1.29 3.31 11.52
N ASP A 176 0.38 2.63 10.83
CA ASP A 176 -0.98 2.37 11.30
C ASP A 176 -1.25 0.87 11.11
N PRO A 177 -1.47 0.09 12.18
CA PRO A 177 -1.78 -1.33 12.08
C PRO A 177 -3.09 -1.60 11.33
N ASN A 178 -3.96 -0.59 11.16
CA ASN A 178 -5.21 -0.68 10.41
C ASN A 178 -5.08 -0.25 8.94
N SER A 179 -3.92 0.24 8.53
CA SER A 179 -3.67 0.63 7.13
C SER A 179 -3.80 -0.54 6.17
N VAL A 180 -4.10 -0.23 4.90
CA VAL A 180 -4.18 -1.19 3.80
C VAL A 180 -2.85 -1.95 3.66
N LEU A 181 -1.73 -1.24 3.79
CA LEU A 181 -0.39 -1.82 3.78
C LEU A 181 -0.27 -2.97 4.78
N ILE A 182 -0.61 -2.73 6.05
CA ILE A 182 -0.41 -3.70 7.12
C ILE A 182 -1.47 -4.80 7.11
N ARG A 183 -2.73 -4.47 6.83
CA ARG A 183 -3.85 -5.43 6.91
C ARG A 183 -4.08 -6.27 5.66
N ALA A 184 -3.68 -5.78 4.49
CA ALA A 184 -4.01 -6.42 3.22
C ALA A 184 -2.76 -6.68 2.36
N GLU A 185 -1.91 -5.68 2.15
CA GLU A 185 -0.80 -5.81 1.21
C GLU A 185 0.30 -6.72 1.73
N VAL A 186 0.77 -6.51 2.96
CA VAL A 186 1.83 -7.32 3.57
C VAL A 186 1.40 -8.80 3.71
N PRO A 187 0.19 -9.13 4.22
CA PRO A 187 -0.29 -10.51 4.17
C PRO A 187 -0.33 -11.10 2.76
N GLY A 188 -0.86 -10.35 1.78
CA GLY A 188 -0.89 -10.80 0.38
C GLY A 188 0.51 -11.06 -0.19
N LEU A 189 1.49 -10.21 0.14
CA LEU A 189 2.89 -10.44 -0.25
C LEU A 189 3.47 -11.71 0.36
N ARG A 190 3.07 -12.08 1.58
CA ARG A 190 3.50 -13.36 2.19
C ARG A 190 2.90 -14.56 1.46
N GLU A 191 1.66 -14.46 0.99
CA GLU A 191 1.05 -15.48 0.14
C GLU A 191 1.79 -15.61 -1.20
N VAL A 192 2.11 -14.48 -1.85
CA VAL A 192 2.91 -14.48 -3.08
C VAL A 192 4.31 -15.06 -2.84
N GLN A 193 4.97 -14.67 -1.76
CA GLN A 193 6.30 -15.17 -1.39
C GLN A 193 6.30 -16.69 -1.13
N ALA A 194 5.22 -17.23 -0.56
CA ALA A 194 5.07 -18.67 -0.37
C ALA A 194 4.97 -19.45 -1.69
N LEU A 195 4.55 -18.79 -2.77
CA LEU A 195 4.44 -19.37 -4.12
C LEU A 195 5.64 -19.02 -5.01
N ASN A 196 6.38 -17.96 -4.69
CA ASN A 196 7.54 -17.48 -5.44
C ASN A 196 8.65 -17.02 -4.48
N GLU A 197 9.65 -17.88 -4.28
CA GLU A 197 10.79 -17.64 -3.38
C GLU A 197 11.69 -16.46 -3.81
N ASN A 198 11.56 -15.99 -5.06
CA ASN A 198 12.32 -14.83 -5.54
C ASN A 198 11.80 -13.51 -4.98
N VAL A 199 10.61 -13.49 -4.38
CA VAL A 199 10.06 -12.29 -3.75
C VAL A 199 10.73 -12.05 -2.40
N ARG A 200 11.49 -10.96 -2.30
CA ARG A 200 12.17 -10.52 -1.08
C ARG A 200 11.63 -9.16 -0.67
N LEU A 201 11.42 -8.97 0.63
CA LEU A 201 10.84 -7.74 1.17
C LEU A 201 11.94 -6.91 1.82
N HIS A 202 12.09 -5.67 1.33
CA HIS A 202 13.05 -4.69 1.83
C HIS A 202 12.26 -3.58 2.52
N TRP A 203 12.50 -3.36 3.82
CA TRP A 203 11.74 -2.37 4.59
C TRP A 203 12.56 -1.09 4.76
N HIS A 204 11.95 0.07 4.52
CA HIS A 204 12.63 1.35 4.56
C HIS A 204 11.87 2.29 5.50
N ALA A 205 12.50 2.68 6.61
CA ALA A 205 11.97 3.70 7.50
C ALA A 205 12.29 5.08 6.94
N LEU A 206 11.29 5.94 6.81
CA LEU A 206 11.43 7.25 6.19
C LEU A 206 11.18 8.39 7.18
N TYR A 207 11.92 9.47 6.98
CA TYR A 207 11.67 10.76 7.59
C TYR A 207 11.57 11.82 6.48
N THR A 208 10.69 12.80 6.66
CA THR A 208 10.61 13.98 5.79
C THR A 208 10.78 15.21 6.66
N ASP A 209 11.76 16.04 6.34
CA ASP A 209 12.00 17.27 7.09
C ASP A 209 10.99 18.38 6.73
N LYS A 210 11.09 19.50 7.44
CA LYS A 210 10.24 20.69 7.24
C LYS A 210 10.37 21.32 5.85
N ASP A 211 11.48 21.07 5.16
CA ASP A 211 11.74 21.56 3.81
C ASP A 211 11.18 20.59 2.74
N GLY A 212 10.51 19.51 3.18
CA GLY A 212 9.90 18.50 2.33
C GLY A 212 10.88 17.45 1.82
N LYS A 213 12.13 17.44 2.31
CA LYS A 213 13.14 16.48 1.85
C LYS A 213 12.99 15.16 2.59
N THR A 214 12.73 14.10 1.83
CA THR A 214 12.64 12.73 2.35
C THR A 214 14.02 12.06 2.43
N SER A 215 14.26 11.27 3.47
CA SER A 215 15.47 10.49 3.70
C SER A 215 15.17 9.20 4.45
N GLU A 216 16.03 8.20 4.31
CA GLU A 216 15.91 6.90 4.96
C GLU A 216 16.64 6.90 6.31
N ILE A 217 15.95 6.40 7.35
CA ILE A 217 16.46 6.27 8.71
C ILE A 217 17.28 4.98 8.77
N THR A 218 18.55 5.11 9.13
CA THR A 218 19.45 3.96 9.31
C THR A 218 19.16 3.22 10.62
N PRO A 219 19.63 1.97 10.78
CA PRO A 219 19.54 1.26 12.06
C PRO A 219 20.20 1.97 13.25
N LYS A 220 21.12 2.91 12.98
CA LYS A 220 21.81 3.71 14.00
C LYS A 220 21.07 5.01 14.36
N GLY A 221 19.98 5.33 13.66
CA GLY A 221 19.25 6.59 13.83
C GLY A 221 19.83 7.77 13.03
N ASP A 222 20.78 7.53 12.13
CA ASP A 222 21.25 8.55 11.18
C ASP A 222 20.33 8.62 9.94
N LEU A 223 20.39 9.73 9.20
CA LEU A 223 19.72 9.86 7.89
C LEU A 223 20.66 9.47 6.74
N SER A 224 20.12 8.74 5.78
CA SER A 224 20.84 8.30 4.59
C SER A 224 19.93 8.32 3.34
N LYS A 225 20.50 7.96 2.20
CA LYS A 225 19.76 7.75 0.94
C LYS A 225 19.40 6.30 0.69
N ASP A 226 19.89 5.39 1.54
CA ASP A 226 19.78 3.95 1.32
C ASP A 226 19.97 3.23 2.65
N ALA A 227 18.86 2.91 3.30
CA ALA A 227 18.83 2.13 4.52
C ALA A 227 17.65 1.17 4.48
N GLU A 228 17.96 -0.10 4.70
CA GLU A 228 16.98 -1.17 4.70
C GLU A 228 16.96 -1.92 6.04
N PHE A 229 15.81 -2.51 6.33
CA PHE A 229 15.57 -3.37 7.47
C PHE A 229 15.05 -4.71 6.98
N ALA A 230 15.50 -5.78 7.65
CA ALA A 230 15.11 -7.15 7.30
C ALA A 230 13.63 -7.46 7.57
N ASN A 231 12.98 -6.68 8.43
CA ASN A 231 11.57 -6.87 8.76
C ASN A 231 10.89 -5.58 9.22
N ARG A 232 9.55 -5.63 9.22
CA ARG A 232 8.66 -4.58 9.69
C ARG A 232 9.02 -4.08 11.07
N ASP A 233 9.25 -4.96 12.04
CA ASP A 233 9.37 -4.57 13.44
C ASP A 233 10.64 -3.74 13.68
N LEU A 234 11.76 -4.11 13.03
CA LEU A 234 12.99 -3.31 13.05
C LEU A 234 12.81 -1.96 12.35
N CYS A 235 12.12 -1.93 11.20
CA CYS A 235 11.81 -0.70 10.47
C CYS A 235 10.97 0.26 11.31
N VAL A 236 9.90 -0.26 11.91
CA VAL A 236 8.97 0.49 12.75
C VAL A 236 9.66 0.99 14.02
N ALA A 237 10.47 0.14 14.67
CA ALA A 237 11.26 0.55 15.83
C ALA A 237 12.26 1.67 15.50
N ALA A 238 12.98 1.58 14.38
CA ALA A 238 13.91 2.62 13.95
C ALA A 238 13.19 3.94 13.66
N MET A 239 12.05 3.89 12.96
CA MET A 239 11.20 5.07 12.71
C MET A 239 10.77 5.74 14.01
N PHE A 240 10.29 4.98 14.98
CA PHE A 240 9.84 5.54 16.25
C PHE A 240 10.97 6.08 17.11
N ASN A 241 12.08 5.33 17.23
CA ASN A 241 13.26 5.80 17.95
C ASN A 241 13.75 7.11 17.36
N TYR A 242 13.83 7.22 16.03
CA TYR A 242 14.24 8.45 15.37
C TYR A 242 13.33 9.63 15.72
N LEU A 243 12.00 9.45 15.66
CA LEU A 243 11.04 10.51 16.01
C LEU A 243 11.11 10.92 17.48
N ILE A 244 11.35 9.98 18.39
CA ILE A 244 11.46 10.24 19.84
C ILE A 244 12.79 10.94 20.17
N TYR A 245 13.91 10.55 19.54
CA TYR A 245 15.21 11.16 19.79
C TYR A 245 15.35 12.54 19.14
N ARG A 246 14.66 12.77 18.01
CA ARG A 246 14.71 14.04 17.28
C ARG A 246 13.58 14.99 17.64
N ASN A 247 13.04 14.87 18.86
CA ASN A 247 11.89 15.59 19.40
C ASN A 247 12.13 17.12 19.51
N GLU A 248 12.29 17.78 18.36
CA GLU A 248 12.22 19.23 18.19
C GLU A 248 10.82 19.68 17.76
N ASP A 249 9.88 18.74 17.52
CA ASP A 249 8.49 19.02 17.14
C ASP A 249 7.50 18.41 18.15
N PRO A 250 7.08 19.16 19.17
CA PRO A 250 6.14 18.70 20.20
C PRO A 250 4.75 18.38 19.67
N ASP A 251 4.39 18.78 18.44
CA ASP A 251 3.09 18.56 17.81
C ASP A 251 3.06 17.29 16.93
N ASN A 252 4.13 16.50 16.90
CA ASN A 252 4.15 15.26 16.13
C ASN A 252 3.22 14.20 16.75
N ILE A 253 2.00 14.11 16.22
CA ILE A 253 0.96 13.16 16.63
C ILE A 253 1.46 11.72 16.66
N SER A 254 2.37 11.32 15.76
CA SER A 254 2.91 9.96 15.75
C SER A 254 3.82 9.70 16.96
N ALA A 255 4.57 10.70 17.42
CA ALA A 255 5.38 10.58 18.64
C ALA A 255 4.51 10.55 19.90
N GLN A 256 3.44 11.35 19.94
CA GLN A 256 2.48 11.37 21.06
C GLN A 256 1.71 10.05 21.20
N LEU A 257 1.17 9.54 20.08
CA LEU A 257 0.44 8.26 20.05
C LEU A 257 1.33 7.09 20.49
N MET A 258 2.65 7.19 20.25
CA MET A 258 3.61 6.16 20.65
C MET A 258 4.02 6.23 22.11
N LYS A 259 4.12 7.43 22.69
CA LYS A 259 4.25 7.58 24.14
C LYS A 259 3.06 6.95 24.87
N GLU A 260 1.87 7.03 24.26
CA GLU A 260 0.65 6.40 24.75
C GLU A 260 0.62 4.88 24.51
N LEU A 261 1.06 4.40 23.34
CA LEU A 261 1.06 2.97 22.97
C LEU A 261 2.17 2.14 23.66
N LEU A 262 3.35 2.71 23.91
CA LEU A 262 4.50 1.99 24.49
C LEU A 262 4.66 2.21 26.01
N GLY A 263 4.09 3.28 26.58
CA GLY A 263 4.37 3.68 27.96
C GLY A 263 5.88 3.82 28.21
N ASP A 264 6.36 3.43 29.40
CA ASP A 264 7.80 3.43 29.76
C ASP A 264 8.62 2.28 29.13
N LYS A 265 8.03 1.47 28.25
CA LYS A 265 8.70 0.31 27.64
C LYS A 265 9.38 0.65 26.32
N LEU A 266 10.21 1.69 26.32
CA LEU A 266 11.18 1.84 25.22
C LEU A 266 12.24 0.74 25.38
N PRO A 267 12.51 -0.07 24.35
CA PRO A 267 13.65 -0.97 24.39
C PRO A 267 14.92 -0.10 24.47
N GLU A 268 15.71 -0.31 25.52
CA GLU A 268 17.04 0.28 25.65
C GLU A 268 17.80 0.10 24.33
N SER A 269 18.46 1.16 23.88
CA SER A 269 19.15 1.21 22.59
C SER A 269 20.02 -0.04 22.42
N THR A 270 19.63 -0.96 21.55
CA THR A 270 20.48 -2.09 21.19
C THR A 270 21.49 -1.58 20.18
N THR A 271 22.61 -1.07 20.69
CA THR A 271 23.85 -0.93 19.93
C THR A 271 24.36 -2.33 19.56
N GLY A 272 23.71 -2.96 18.58
CA GLY A 272 24.20 -4.18 17.96
C GLY A 272 25.35 -3.85 17.02
N GLU A 273 26.56 -4.28 17.38
CA GLU A 273 27.74 -4.15 16.53
C GLU A 273 27.49 -4.78 15.15
N ALA A 274 27.50 -3.95 14.12
CA ALA A 274 27.53 -4.39 12.74
C ALA A 274 28.90 -5.03 12.47
N LYS A 275 28.94 -6.34 12.17
CA LYS A 275 30.14 -6.99 11.63
C LYS A 275 30.43 -6.39 10.25
N THR A 276 31.46 -5.56 10.19
CA THR A 276 32.06 -5.10 8.94
C THR A 276 32.89 -6.25 8.35
N SER A 277 32.38 -6.86 7.29
CA SER A 277 33.11 -7.82 6.47
C SER A 277 34.19 -7.09 5.67
N THR A 278 35.42 -7.03 6.20
CA THR A 278 36.60 -6.63 5.43
C THR A 278 37.36 -7.88 4.99
N SER A 279 37.06 -8.40 3.79
CA SER A 279 37.92 -9.39 3.14
C SER A 279 39.02 -8.67 2.35
N SER A 280 40.22 -8.61 2.91
CA SER A 280 41.44 -8.30 2.15
C SER A 280 41.97 -9.56 1.43
N PRO A 281 42.71 -9.42 0.31
CA PRO A 281 42.98 -10.51 -0.62
C PRO A 281 44.10 -11.44 -0.14
N LYS A 282 43.90 -12.75 -0.26
CA LYS A 282 44.93 -13.76 -0.04
C LYS A 282 45.97 -13.69 -1.17
N LYS A 283 47.22 -13.37 -0.82
CA LYS A 283 48.40 -13.54 -1.67
C LYS A 283 48.62 -15.04 -1.91
N TYR A 284 48.58 -15.48 -3.17
CA TYR A 284 49.10 -16.78 -3.56
C TYR A 284 50.62 -16.68 -3.76
N SER A 285 51.36 -17.42 -2.93
CA SER A 285 52.80 -17.66 -3.11
C SER A 285 52.97 -18.89 -4.00
N LEU A 286 53.41 -18.70 -5.23
CA LEU A 286 53.96 -19.76 -6.09
C LEU A 286 55.37 -20.11 -5.61
N LYS A 287 55.62 -21.37 -5.25
CA LYS A 287 56.96 -21.95 -5.30
C LYS A 287 56.92 -23.42 -5.73
N LYS A 288 57.56 -23.61 -6.90
CA LYS A 288 58.18 -24.80 -7.53
C LYS A 288 57.28 -25.96 -7.90
#